data_AF-A0A5N6R006-F1
#
_entry.id   AF-A0A5N6R006-F1
#
_cell.length_a   1.000
_cell.length_b   1.000
_cell.length_c   1.000
_cell.angle_alpha   90.00
_cell.angle_beta   90.00
_cell.angle_gamma   90.00
#
_symmetry.space_group_name_H-M   'P 1'
#
loop_
_entity.id
_entity.type
_entity.pdbx_description
1 polymer ?
#
loop_
_entity_poly.entity_id
_entity_poly.type
_entity_poly.pdbx_seq_one_letter_code
_entity_poly.pdbx_strand_id
1 'polypeptide(L)'
;MDSITAGLSPMKGGDGPYSYTNNSSIQRQGVEIAKVLINEDIAEKLAINEVISSSKLFSIADLGCSVGPNTIIVVENIIDSVKLKYQSFCHNYQGALEFQVFFNDIPSNDFNVLFKFLPSDRKYFAAGVPGHFQGRLFPKASLHFVHSSYALHWLSKIPKELKDKASPAWNKGRIYHANASDDVREAYSAQFAKDMESFLNARAQELVCGGLMALIIPCLPDRWDFCEKF
;
A
#
# COMPACT_ATOMS: atom_id res chain seq x y z
N MET A 1 10.37 15.22 30.28
CA MET A 1 9.33 15.71 29.34
C MET A 1 9.69 15.14 27.98
N ASP A 2 9.12 13.98 27.67
CA ASP A 2 9.42 13.23 26.45
C ASP A 2 8.73 13.92 25.27
N SER A 3 9.47 14.78 24.56
CA SER A 3 8.94 15.53 23.43
C SER A 3 9.16 14.77 22.13
N ILE A 4 8.02 14.36 21.56
CA ILE A 4 7.79 13.95 20.16
C ILE A 4 8.36 12.56 19.79
N THR A 5 7.68 11.51 20.23
CA THR A 5 7.45 10.35 19.37
C THR A 5 6.65 10.83 18.16
N ALA A 6 7.34 11.26 17.11
CA ALA A 6 6.72 11.49 15.81
C ALA A 6 6.23 10.12 15.32
N GLY A 7 4.97 9.82 15.64
CA GLY A 7 4.26 8.69 15.05
C GLY A 7 4.05 8.96 13.56
N LEU A 8 3.78 7.89 12.81
CA LEU A 8 3.27 8.00 11.44
C LEU A 8 2.05 8.92 11.43
N SER A 9 2.06 9.93 10.57
CA SER A 9 0.91 10.83 10.36
C SER A 9 0.14 10.37 9.13
N PRO A 10 -1.21 10.30 9.19
CA PRO A 10 -1.99 9.99 8.02
C PRO A 10 -1.95 11.17 7.05
N MET A 11 -2.45 10.94 5.83
CA MET A 11 -2.67 12.05 4.91
C MET A 11 -3.75 13.00 5.44
N LYS A 12 -3.77 14.24 4.95
CA LYS A 12 -4.76 15.23 5.38
C LYS A 12 -6.17 14.80 4.94
N GLY A 13 -7.00 14.44 5.92
CA GLY A 13 -8.39 14.05 5.71
C GLY A 13 -9.31 15.18 5.24
N GLY A 14 -10.59 14.86 5.13
CA GLY A 14 -11.61 15.74 4.55
C GLY A 14 -11.74 15.68 3.02
N ASP A 15 -12.61 16.53 2.50
CA ASP A 15 -12.95 16.69 1.08
C ASP A 15 -12.78 18.15 0.58
N GLY A 16 -12.24 19.03 1.44
CA GLY A 16 -11.96 20.43 1.10
C GLY A 16 -10.78 20.61 0.14
N PRO A 17 -10.48 21.85 -0.29
CA PRO A 17 -9.47 22.15 -1.32
C PRO A 17 -8.03 21.77 -0.91
N TYR A 18 -7.77 21.63 0.39
CA TYR A 18 -6.46 21.23 0.93
C TYR A 18 -6.42 19.77 1.42
N SER A 19 -7.47 18.99 1.16
CA SER A 19 -7.51 17.57 1.52
C SER A 19 -6.63 16.74 0.58
N TYR A 20 -6.20 15.58 1.03
CA TYR A 20 -5.48 14.62 0.20
C TYR A 20 -6.33 14.16 -1.00
N THR A 21 -7.64 14.00 -0.79
CA THR A 21 -8.63 13.70 -1.83
C THR A 21 -8.45 14.57 -3.08
N ASN A 22 -8.24 15.88 -2.89
CA ASN A 22 -8.10 16.85 -3.97
C ASN A 22 -6.64 17.16 -4.36
N ASN A 23 -5.65 16.58 -3.67
CA ASN A 23 -4.22 16.90 -3.85
C ASN A 23 -3.35 15.65 -3.98
N SER A 24 -3.88 14.58 -4.58
CA SER A 24 -3.20 13.28 -4.74
C SER A 24 -3.04 12.85 -6.20
N SER A 25 -2.95 13.81 -7.12
CA SER A 25 -2.87 13.58 -8.57
C SER A 25 -1.58 12.84 -9.00
N ILE A 26 -0.47 13.06 -8.31
CA ILE A 26 0.79 12.35 -8.58
C ILE A 26 0.64 10.87 -8.25
N GLN A 27 0.08 10.54 -7.08
CA GLN A 27 -0.17 9.16 -6.66
C GLN A 27 -1.21 8.50 -7.58
N ARG A 28 -2.24 9.26 -8.00
CA ARG A 28 -3.20 8.82 -9.01
C ARG A 28 -2.49 8.42 -10.30
N GLN A 29 -1.60 9.27 -10.83
CA GLN A 29 -0.86 8.98 -12.05
C GLN A 29 0.00 7.72 -11.92
N GLY A 30 0.70 7.54 -10.79
CA GLY A 30 1.48 6.33 -10.54
C GLY A 30 0.64 5.05 -10.55
N VAL A 31 -0.55 5.09 -9.95
CA VAL A 31 -1.53 3.99 -10.00
C VAL A 31 -2.01 3.73 -11.43
N GLU A 32 -2.36 4.77 -12.20
CA GLU A 32 -2.84 4.59 -13.58
C GLU A 32 -1.76 4.00 -14.50
N ILE A 33 -0.49 4.37 -14.30
CA ILE A 33 0.63 3.78 -15.04
C ILE A 33 0.81 2.30 -14.67
N ALA A 34 0.75 1.98 -13.37
CA ALA A 34 0.91 0.62 -12.88
C ALA A 34 -0.26 -0.31 -13.24
N LYS A 35 -1.43 0.25 -13.58
CA LYS A 35 -2.65 -0.50 -13.92
C LYS A 35 -2.40 -1.58 -14.97
N VAL A 36 -1.69 -1.25 -16.05
CA VAL A 36 -1.42 -2.19 -17.15
C VAL A 36 -0.62 -3.39 -16.62
N LEU A 37 0.47 -3.13 -15.89
CA LEU A 37 1.32 -4.18 -15.31
C LEU A 37 0.54 -5.05 -14.31
N ILE A 38 -0.28 -4.44 -13.45
CA ILE A 38 -1.12 -5.18 -12.50
C ILE A 38 -2.10 -6.10 -13.23
N ASN A 39 -2.74 -5.60 -14.28
CA ASN A 39 -3.72 -6.37 -15.06
C ASN A 39 -3.07 -7.55 -15.79
N GLU A 40 -1.90 -7.32 -16.40
CA GLU A 40 -1.10 -8.35 -17.07
C GLU A 40 -0.64 -9.42 -16.07
N ASP A 41 -0.09 -9.01 -14.92
CA ASP A 41 0.35 -9.95 -13.89
C ASP A 41 -0.81 -10.76 -13.28
N ILE A 42 -1.99 -10.16 -13.11
CA ILE A 42 -3.19 -10.92 -12.72
C ILE A 42 -3.56 -11.93 -13.81
N ALA A 43 -3.54 -11.53 -15.08
CA ALA A 43 -3.91 -12.41 -16.18
C ALA A 43 -2.93 -13.59 -16.34
N GLU A 44 -1.64 -13.36 -16.11
CA GLU A 44 -0.58 -14.37 -16.34
C GLU A 44 -0.28 -15.21 -15.09
N LYS A 45 -0.14 -14.56 -13.93
CA LYS A 45 0.47 -15.17 -12.74
C LYS A 45 -0.52 -15.54 -11.65
N LEU A 46 -1.75 -15.01 -11.65
CA LEU A 46 -2.73 -15.37 -10.63
C LEU A 46 -3.17 -16.83 -10.84
N ALA A 47 -2.80 -17.69 -9.90
CA ALA A 47 -3.15 -19.12 -9.88
C ALA A 47 -4.63 -19.31 -9.47
N ILE A 48 -5.54 -18.82 -10.32
CA ILE A 48 -6.97 -18.67 -10.03
C ILE A 48 -7.64 -19.98 -9.58
N ASN A 49 -7.14 -21.12 -10.08
CA ASN A 49 -7.58 -22.47 -9.73
C ASN A 49 -7.14 -22.94 -8.34
N GLU A 50 -6.04 -22.40 -7.82
CA GLU A 50 -5.48 -22.75 -6.51
C GLU A 50 -6.02 -21.82 -5.42
N VAL A 51 -6.22 -20.55 -5.77
CA VAL A 51 -6.62 -19.52 -4.81
C VAL A 51 -8.14 -19.47 -4.58
N ILE A 52 -8.96 -19.86 -5.55
CA ILE A 52 -10.42 -19.87 -5.37
C ILE A 52 -10.82 -21.11 -4.59
N SER A 53 -11.23 -20.90 -3.35
CA SER A 53 -11.83 -21.95 -2.52
C SER A 53 -13.28 -22.24 -2.93
N SER A 54 -13.87 -23.28 -2.32
CA SER A 54 -15.29 -23.61 -2.50
C SER A 54 -16.25 -22.45 -2.15
N SER A 55 -15.81 -21.47 -1.34
CA SER A 55 -16.63 -20.31 -0.99
C SER A 55 -16.75 -19.27 -2.10
N LYS A 56 -15.87 -19.32 -3.12
CA LYS A 56 -15.82 -18.33 -4.21
C LYS A 56 -15.61 -16.87 -3.74
N LEU A 57 -15.08 -16.71 -2.54
CA LEU A 57 -14.70 -15.41 -1.99
C LEU A 57 -13.28 -15.06 -2.44
N PHE A 58 -13.13 -13.88 -3.06
CA PHE A 58 -11.83 -13.31 -3.40
C PHE A 58 -11.58 -12.06 -2.54
N SER A 59 -10.57 -12.14 -1.67
CA SER A 59 -10.25 -11.10 -0.70
C SER A 59 -9.06 -10.24 -1.15
N ILE A 60 -9.26 -8.92 -1.15
CA ILE A 60 -8.29 -7.91 -1.57
C ILE A 60 -8.00 -7.01 -0.36
N ALA A 61 -6.73 -6.67 -0.13
CA ALA A 61 -6.37 -5.62 0.82
C ALA A 61 -5.61 -4.50 0.12
N ASP A 62 -6.01 -3.25 0.34
CA ASP A 62 -5.21 -2.06 -0.01
C ASP A 62 -4.59 -1.48 1.27
N LEU A 63 -3.26 -1.53 1.36
CA LEU A 63 -2.48 -1.17 2.55
C LEU A 63 -1.88 0.24 2.39
N GLY A 64 -2.31 1.15 3.26
CA GLY A 64 -2.07 2.59 3.12
C GLY A 64 -3.06 3.24 2.16
N CYS A 65 -4.35 2.93 2.32
CA CYS A 65 -5.41 3.35 1.40
C CYS A 65 -5.72 4.86 1.45
N SER A 66 -5.27 5.56 2.51
CA SER A 66 -5.63 6.95 2.80
C SER A 66 -7.16 7.12 2.84
N VAL A 67 -7.67 8.22 2.30
CA VAL A 67 -9.09 8.63 2.40
C VAL A 67 -9.87 8.52 1.09
N GLY A 68 -9.23 8.04 0.01
CA GLY A 68 -9.78 8.08 -1.35
C GLY A 68 -9.43 9.35 -2.14
N PRO A 69 -9.79 9.43 -3.44
CA PRO A 69 -10.46 8.38 -4.22
C PRO A 69 -9.49 7.35 -4.82
N ASN A 70 -8.18 7.47 -4.55
CA ASN A 70 -7.16 6.66 -5.21
C ASN A 70 -7.38 5.15 -5.03
N THR A 71 -7.57 4.73 -3.78
CA THR A 71 -7.83 3.34 -3.38
C THR A 71 -9.04 2.71 -4.09
N ILE A 72 -10.12 3.47 -4.35
CA ILE A 72 -11.33 2.93 -4.98
C ILE A 72 -11.05 2.49 -6.41
N ILE A 73 -10.36 3.33 -7.19
CA ILE A 73 -10.02 3.03 -8.58
C ILE A 73 -9.08 1.83 -8.67
N VAL A 74 -8.09 1.74 -7.77
CA VAL A 74 -7.19 0.59 -7.70
C VAL A 74 -7.98 -0.70 -7.51
N VAL A 75 -8.84 -0.73 -6.49
CA VAL A 75 -9.60 -1.91 -6.11
C VAL A 75 -10.53 -2.33 -7.24
N GLU A 76 -11.23 -1.39 -7.88
CA GLU A 76 -12.12 -1.69 -9.00
C GLU A 76 -11.35 -2.26 -10.19
N ASN A 77 -10.18 -1.70 -10.52
CA ASN A 77 -9.31 -2.23 -11.57
C ASN A 77 -8.86 -3.68 -11.26
N ILE A 78 -8.45 -3.97 -10.02
CA ILE A 78 -8.07 -5.32 -9.60
C ILE A 78 -9.25 -6.28 -9.72
N ILE A 79 -10.42 -5.88 -9.22
CA ILE A 79 -11.65 -6.69 -9.28
C ILE A 79 -12.00 -7.05 -10.72
N ASP A 80 -11.96 -6.08 -11.63
CA ASP A 80 -12.31 -6.31 -13.03
C ASP A 80 -11.31 -7.24 -13.72
N SER A 81 -10.00 -7.08 -13.44
CA SER A 81 -8.97 -7.99 -13.95
C SER A 81 -9.12 -9.42 -13.42
N VAL A 82 -9.45 -9.58 -12.13
CA VAL A 82 -9.71 -10.90 -11.53
C VAL A 82 -10.97 -11.54 -12.13
N LYS A 83 -12.04 -10.76 -12.37
CA LYS A 83 -13.25 -11.26 -13.04
C LYS A 83 -12.94 -11.78 -14.44
N LEU A 84 -12.16 -11.03 -15.22
CA LEU A 84 -11.77 -11.45 -16.57
C LEU A 84 -10.94 -12.75 -16.53
N LYS A 85 -9.98 -12.84 -15.62
CA LYS A 85 -9.19 -14.07 -15.39
C LYS A 85 -10.06 -15.25 -14.97
N TYR A 86 -11.04 -15.03 -14.10
CA TYR A 86 -11.97 -16.07 -13.67
C TYR A 86 -12.89 -16.55 -14.80
N GLN A 87 -13.40 -15.64 -15.62
CA GLN A 87 -14.26 -15.96 -16.77
C GLN A 87 -13.52 -16.78 -17.83
N SER A 88 -12.24 -16.47 -18.09
CA SER A 88 -11.44 -17.25 -19.06
C SER A 88 -11.11 -18.66 -18.56
N PHE A 89 -11.04 -18.85 -17.22
CA PHE A 89 -10.84 -20.16 -16.62
C PHE A 89 -12.14 -21.00 -16.59
N CYS A 90 -13.24 -20.45 -16.06
CA CYS A 90 -14.51 -21.15 -15.90
C CYS A 90 -15.39 -21.04 -17.16
N HIS A 91 -15.18 -21.92 -18.15
CA HIS A 91 -15.98 -21.99 -19.38
C HIS A 91 -17.47 -22.32 -19.14
N ASN A 92 -17.77 -22.99 -18.03
CA ASN A 92 -19.13 -23.29 -17.58
C ASN A 92 -19.39 -22.53 -16.28
N TYR A 93 -20.12 -21.42 -16.38
CA TYR A 93 -20.47 -20.47 -15.31
C TYR A 93 -21.02 -21.14 -14.03
N GLN A 94 -20.14 -21.68 -13.19
CA GLN A 94 -20.50 -22.11 -11.85
C GLN A 94 -20.37 -20.91 -10.91
N GLY A 95 -21.33 -19.99 -10.99
CA GLY A 95 -21.50 -18.88 -10.04
C GLY A 95 -20.46 -17.74 -10.11
N ALA A 96 -20.90 -16.54 -9.74
CA ALA A 96 -20.05 -15.34 -9.69
C ALA A 96 -19.11 -15.36 -8.47
N LEU A 97 -17.93 -14.76 -8.60
CA LEU A 97 -17.05 -14.46 -7.47
C LEU A 97 -17.66 -13.39 -6.58
N GLU A 98 -17.60 -13.62 -5.27
CA GLU A 98 -17.82 -12.58 -4.28
C GLU A 98 -16.50 -11.91 -3.95
N PHE A 99 -16.50 -10.59 -3.82
CA PHE A 99 -15.30 -9.83 -3.50
C PHE A 99 -15.42 -9.22 -2.10
N GLN A 100 -14.39 -9.40 -1.27
CA GLN A 100 -14.23 -8.70 0.01
C GLN A 100 -12.99 -7.83 -0.08
N VAL A 101 -13.18 -6.52 0.13
CA VAL A 101 -12.11 -5.54 0.09
C VAL A 101 -11.86 -5.01 1.50
N PHE A 102 -10.59 -4.98 1.88
CA PHE A 102 -10.11 -4.43 3.12
C PHE A 102 -9.29 -3.17 2.81
N PHE A 103 -9.74 -2.05 3.33
CA PHE A 103 -9.05 -0.77 3.25
C PHE A 103 -8.28 -0.57 4.55
N ASN A 104 -6.96 -0.72 4.50
CA ASN A 104 -6.10 -0.53 5.67
C ASN A 104 -5.40 0.83 5.63
N ASP A 105 -5.40 1.50 6.77
CA ASP A 105 -4.52 2.62 7.05
C ASP A 105 -4.26 2.70 8.56
N ILE A 106 -3.43 3.64 9.01
CA ILE A 106 -3.19 3.85 10.43
C ILE A 106 -4.46 4.30 11.15
N PRO A 107 -4.61 4.03 12.46
CA PRO A 107 -5.86 4.29 13.18
C PRO A 107 -6.38 5.72 13.13
N SER A 108 -5.49 6.70 12.98
CA SER A 108 -5.84 8.13 12.90
C SER A 108 -6.25 8.59 11.50
N ASN A 109 -6.26 7.71 10.50
CA ASN A 109 -6.75 8.03 9.16
C ASN A 109 -8.25 8.37 9.19
N ASP A 110 -8.70 9.21 8.26
CA ASP A 110 -10.10 9.62 8.16
C ASP A 110 -10.93 8.60 7.37
N PHE A 111 -11.23 7.47 8.01
CA PHE A 111 -12.09 6.42 7.44
C PHE A 111 -13.51 6.91 7.15
N ASN A 112 -13.99 7.97 7.81
CA ASN A 112 -15.32 8.52 7.55
C ASN A 112 -15.40 9.10 6.14
N VAL A 113 -14.35 9.80 5.70
CA VAL A 113 -14.26 10.31 4.32
C VAL A 113 -14.12 9.17 3.33
N LEU A 114 -13.26 8.18 3.63
CA LEU A 114 -13.14 6.98 2.79
C LEU A 114 -14.49 6.31 2.54
N PHE A 115 -15.27 6.08 3.60
CA PHE A 115 -16.57 5.41 3.48
C PHE A 115 -17.61 6.22 2.71
N LYS A 116 -17.50 7.55 2.66
CA LYS A 116 -18.34 8.40 1.80
C LYS A 116 -17.98 8.25 0.31
N PHE A 117 -16.73 7.90 -0.01
CA PHE A 117 -16.27 7.68 -1.39
C PHE A 117 -16.56 6.28 -1.93
N LEU A 118 -17.05 5.35 -1.10
CA LEU A 118 -17.44 4.03 -1.58
C LEU A 118 -18.64 4.14 -2.54
N PRO A 119 -18.57 3.58 -3.75
CA PRO A 119 -19.69 3.57 -4.69
C PRO A 119 -20.89 2.85 -4.09
N SER A 120 -22.10 3.38 -4.33
CA SER A 120 -23.34 2.79 -3.83
C SER A 120 -23.72 1.51 -4.58
N ASP A 121 -23.31 1.37 -5.83
CA ASP A 121 -23.58 0.25 -6.72
C ASP A 121 -22.45 -0.80 -6.76
N ARG A 122 -21.42 -0.61 -5.94
CA ARG A 122 -20.24 -1.49 -5.84
C ARG A 122 -20.61 -2.97 -5.75
N LYS A 123 -19.80 -3.83 -6.37
CA LYS A 123 -19.99 -5.29 -6.40
C LYS A 123 -19.03 -6.02 -5.47
N TYR A 124 -18.72 -5.40 -4.33
CA TYR A 124 -17.83 -5.94 -3.30
C TYR A 124 -18.26 -5.51 -1.90
N PHE A 125 -18.00 -6.37 -0.93
CA PHE A 125 -18.07 -6.03 0.48
C PHE A 125 -16.83 -5.22 0.87
N ALA A 126 -17.01 -4.21 1.71
CA ALA A 126 -15.94 -3.29 2.09
C ALA A 126 -15.80 -3.25 3.61
N ALA A 127 -14.57 -3.27 4.11
CA ALA A 127 -14.24 -3.12 5.52
C ALA A 127 -13.02 -2.22 5.69
N GLY A 128 -13.04 -1.35 6.69
CA GLY A 128 -11.85 -0.62 7.13
C GLY A 128 -11.06 -1.44 8.15
N VAL A 129 -9.73 -1.42 8.05
CA VAL A 129 -8.82 -2.15 8.94
C VAL A 129 -7.79 -1.18 9.52
N PRO A 130 -8.05 -0.57 10.69
CA PRO A 130 -7.11 0.36 11.29
C PRO A 130 -5.89 -0.39 11.86
N GLY A 131 -4.69 -0.02 11.45
CA GLY A 131 -3.45 -0.61 11.97
C GLY A 131 -2.21 -0.35 11.10
N HIS A 132 -1.03 -0.57 11.69
CA HIS A 132 0.25 -0.44 10.98
C HIS A 132 0.54 -1.68 10.14
N PHE A 133 0.67 -1.52 8.82
CA PHE A 133 0.93 -2.64 7.91
C PHE A 133 2.32 -3.26 8.06
N GLN A 134 3.26 -2.67 8.81
CA GLN A 134 4.52 -3.36 9.13
C GLN A 134 4.28 -4.61 10.01
N GLY A 135 3.13 -4.69 10.68
CA GLY A 135 2.70 -5.85 11.46
C GLY A 135 1.62 -6.68 10.79
N ARG A 136 1.16 -7.73 11.51
CA ARG A 136 0.00 -8.55 11.14
C ARG A 136 -1.30 -7.76 11.32
N LEU A 137 -2.16 -7.82 10.33
CA LEU A 137 -3.48 -7.19 10.27
C LEU A 137 -4.60 -8.20 10.02
N PHE A 138 -4.28 -9.32 9.37
CA PHE A 138 -5.26 -10.30 8.91
C PHE A 138 -4.95 -11.71 9.45
N PRO A 139 -5.96 -12.61 9.50
CA PRO A 139 -5.73 -14.03 9.73
C PRO A 139 -4.74 -14.65 8.73
N LYS A 140 -4.25 -15.85 9.04
CA LYS A 140 -3.35 -16.55 8.12
C LYS A 140 -4.10 -16.96 6.86
N ALA A 141 -3.45 -16.85 5.70
CA ALA A 141 -3.98 -17.27 4.40
C ALA A 141 -5.43 -16.79 4.13
N SER A 142 -5.70 -15.51 4.38
CA SER A 142 -7.03 -14.91 4.18
C SER A 142 -7.07 -13.88 3.05
N LEU A 143 -5.92 -13.49 2.49
CA LEU A 143 -5.84 -12.52 1.40
C LEU A 143 -5.41 -13.20 0.10
N HIS A 144 -6.09 -12.85 -0.99
CA HIS A 144 -5.80 -13.37 -2.33
C HIS A 144 -4.99 -12.36 -3.15
N PHE A 145 -5.21 -11.07 -2.90
CA PHE A 145 -4.46 -9.99 -3.50
C PHE A 145 -4.15 -8.91 -2.47
N VAL A 146 -2.90 -8.45 -2.43
CA VAL A 146 -2.48 -7.29 -1.63
C VAL A 146 -2.00 -6.19 -2.55
N HIS A 147 -2.48 -4.98 -2.35
CA HIS A 147 -1.98 -3.79 -3.01
C HIS A 147 -1.42 -2.83 -1.97
N SER A 148 -0.36 -2.11 -2.32
CA SER A 148 0.09 -0.94 -1.58
C SER A 148 0.75 0.05 -2.53
N SER A 149 0.34 1.31 -2.47
CA SER A 149 0.85 2.36 -3.36
C SER A 149 1.17 3.62 -2.57
N TYR A 150 2.39 4.14 -2.74
CA TYR A 150 2.89 5.33 -2.04
C TYR A 150 2.74 5.27 -0.50
N ALA A 151 2.84 4.08 0.09
CA ALA A 151 2.74 3.90 1.53
C ALA A 151 4.03 3.33 2.16
N LEU A 152 4.68 2.37 1.49
CA LEU A 152 5.83 1.64 2.06
C LEU A 152 7.09 2.48 2.31
N HIS A 153 7.20 3.66 1.70
CA HIS A 153 8.31 4.59 1.97
C HIS A 153 8.18 5.30 3.32
N TRP A 154 7.01 5.25 3.96
CA TRP A 154 6.82 5.76 5.31
C TRP A 154 7.38 4.78 6.34
N LEU A 155 8.49 5.16 6.97
CA LEU A 155 9.12 4.37 8.02
C LEU A 155 8.25 4.26 9.26
N SER A 156 8.34 3.12 9.95
CA SER A 156 7.60 2.87 11.19
C SER A 156 8.00 3.84 12.32
N LYS A 157 9.23 4.35 12.26
CA LYS A 157 9.79 5.32 13.21
C LYS A 157 11.02 6.01 12.63
N ILE A 158 11.37 7.14 13.23
CA ILE A 158 12.65 7.81 12.98
C ILE A 158 13.78 6.98 13.65
N PRO A 159 14.85 6.60 12.93
CA PRO A 159 16.02 5.95 13.52
C PRO A 159 16.59 6.78 14.69
N LYS A 160 17.01 6.10 15.76
CA LYS A 160 17.41 6.78 17.02
C LYS A 160 18.71 7.57 16.82
N GLU A 161 19.58 7.03 15.99
CA GLU A 161 20.90 7.53 15.62
C GLU A 161 20.79 8.89 14.92
N LEU A 162 19.67 9.20 14.28
CA LEU A 162 19.42 10.50 13.65
C LEU A 162 19.12 11.62 14.66
N LYS A 163 18.67 11.26 15.86
CA LYS A 163 18.29 12.19 16.94
C LYS A 163 19.40 12.40 17.96
N ASP A 164 20.35 11.48 18.03
CA ASP A 164 21.47 11.55 18.95
C ASP A 164 22.55 12.50 18.43
N LYS A 165 22.82 13.58 19.16
CA LYS A 165 23.84 14.57 18.78
C LYS A 165 25.27 14.03 18.81
N ALA A 166 25.51 12.93 19.52
CA ALA A 166 26.80 12.27 19.58
C ALA A 166 27.01 11.26 18.44
N SER A 167 25.94 10.90 17.72
CA SER A 167 26.00 9.93 16.62
C SER A 167 26.61 10.55 15.36
N PRO A 168 27.42 9.81 14.59
CA PRO A 168 27.86 10.25 13.26
C PRO A 168 26.67 10.41 12.28
N ALA A 169 25.56 9.73 12.55
CA ALA A 169 24.31 9.86 11.81
C ALA A 169 23.42 11.03 12.31
N TRP A 170 23.90 11.91 13.18
CA TRP A 170 23.10 13.04 13.66
C TRP A 170 22.68 13.95 12.49
N ASN A 171 21.38 13.99 12.16
CA ASN A 171 20.90 14.73 10.99
C ASN A 171 20.66 16.23 11.29
N LYS A 172 21.71 16.93 11.77
CA LYS A 172 21.61 18.33 12.21
C LYS A 172 21.05 19.24 11.10
N GLY A 173 19.97 19.96 11.44
CA GLY A 173 19.39 21.01 10.59
C GLY A 173 18.67 20.49 9.34
N ARG A 174 18.42 19.19 9.23
CA ARG A 174 17.76 18.56 8.08
C ARG A 174 16.59 17.71 8.55
N ILE A 175 15.61 17.53 7.66
CA ILE A 175 14.39 16.73 7.93
C ILE A 175 14.38 15.40 7.18
N TYR A 176 15.33 15.19 6.26
CA TYR A 176 15.42 14.00 5.42
C TYR A 176 16.89 13.71 5.02
N HIS A 177 17.13 12.59 4.33
CA HIS A 177 18.47 12.15 3.92
C HIS A 177 18.93 12.66 2.54
N ALA A 178 18.15 13.53 1.88
CA ALA A 178 18.55 14.11 0.61
C ALA A 178 19.86 14.91 0.79
N ASN A 179 20.92 14.49 0.07
CA ASN A 179 22.27 15.05 0.20
C ASN A 179 22.84 15.00 1.64
N ALA A 180 22.43 14.00 2.43
CA ALA A 180 22.97 13.78 3.77
C ALA A 180 24.27 12.94 3.74
N SER A 181 24.94 12.84 4.88
CA SER A 181 26.11 11.96 5.02
C SER A 181 25.72 10.49 4.82
N ASP A 182 26.72 9.67 4.51
CA ASP A 182 26.52 8.23 4.35
C ASP A 182 25.97 7.60 5.64
N ASP A 183 26.41 8.04 6.83
CA ASP A 183 25.87 7.58 8.11
C ASP A 183 24.36 7.83 8.25
N VAL A 184 23.88 9.00 7.80
CA VAL A 184 22.45 9.34 7.81
C VAL A 184 21.71 8.44 6.83
N ARG A 185 22.24 8.27 5.60
CA ARG A 185 21.63 7.43 4.57
C ARG A 185 21.55 5.97 5.02
N GLU A 186 22.59 5.46 5.66
CA GLU A 186 22.65 4.12 6.22
C GLU A 186 21.63 3.94 7.34
N ALA A 187 21.49 4.90 8.25
CA ALA A 187 20.48 4.84 9.31
C ALA A 187 19.04 4.79 8.76
N TYR A 188 18.72 5.58 7.72
CA TYR A 188 17.43 5.48 7.03
C TYR A 188 17.27 4.13 6.31
N SER A 189 18.30 3.66 5.61
CA SER A 189 18.28 2.39 4.86
C SER A 189 18.09 1.19 5.77
N ALA A 190 18.79 1.14 6.91
CA ALA A 190 18.66 0.07 7.90
C ALA A 190 17.24 0.01 8.50
N GLN A 191 16.64 1.17 8.78
CA GLN A 191 15.26 1.23 9.26
C GLN A 191 14.25 0.81 8.18
N PHE A 192 14.44 1.22 6.92
CA PHE A 192 13.63 0.77 5.80
C PHE A 192 13.72 -0.75 5.61
N ALA A 193 14.93 -1.32 5.64
CA ALA A 193 15.14 -2.76 5.51
C ALA A 193 14.40 -3.54 6.60
N LYS A 194 14.47 -3.07 7.85
CA LYS A 194 13.73 -3.66 8.98
C LYS A 194 12.21 -3.58 8.81
N ASP A 195 11.71 -2.44 8.33
CA ASP A 195 10.28 -2.22 8.10
C ASP A 195 9.76 -3.09 6.95
N MET A 196 10.53 -3.21 5.86
CA MET A 196 10.22 -4.08 4.73
C MET A 196 10.27 -5.55 5.11
N GLU A 197 11.27 -5.99 5.88
CA GLU A 197 11.33 -7.36 6.39
C GLU A 197 10.08 -7.67 7.23
N SER A 198 9.71 -6.78 8.15
CA SER A 198 8.52 -6.94 8.99
C SER A 198 7.23 -7.00 8.15
N PHE A 199 7.10 -6.09 7.18
CA PHE A 199 5.99 -6.05 6.24
C PHE A 199 5.89 -7.38 5.45
N LEU A 200 6.97 -7.81 4.80
CA LEU A 200 6.98 -9.02 3.98
C LEU A 200 6.70 -10.27 4.81
N ASN A 201 7.27 -10.37 6.03
CA ASN A 201 7.00 -11.48 6.96
C ASN A 201 5.53 -11.53 7.42
N ALA A 202 4.89 -10.37 7.60
CA ALA A 202 3.46 -10.33 7.90
C ALA A 202 2.62 -10.73 6.69
N ARG A 203 2.92 -10.19 5.50
CA ARG A 203 2.20 -10.52 4.26
C ARG A 203 2.34 -11.98 3.86
N ALA A 204 3.51 -12.58 4.03
CA ALA A 204 3.75 -13.99 3.75
C ALA A 204 2.85 -14.93 4.57
N GLN A 205 2.43 -14.51 5.76
CA GLN A 205 1.50 -15.29 6.58
C GLN A 205 0.04 -15.07 6.18
N GLU A 206 -0.31 -13.89 5.68
CA GLU A 206 -1.69 -13.47 5.40
C GLU A 206 -2.15 -13.79 3.99
N LEU A 207 -1.22 -13.78 3.03
CA LEU A 207 -1.48 -14.20 1.66
C LEU A 207 -1.68 -15.71 1.59
N VAL A 208 -2.65 -16.12 0.77
CA VAL A 208 -2.80 -17.52 0.35
C VAL A 208 -1.64 -17.92 -0.56
N CYS A 209 -1.36 -19.23 -0.62
CA CYS A 209 -0.46 -19.76 -1.65
C CYS A 209 -1.03 -19.45 -3.04
N GLY A 210 -0.20 -18.95 -3.96
CA GLY A 210 -0.65 -18.51 -5.29
C GLY A 210 -1.28 -17.12 -5.33
N GLY A 211 -1.43 -16.44 -4.18
CA GLY A 211 -1.86 -15.05 -4.12
C GLY A 211 -0.81 -14.08 -4.65
N LEU A 212 -1.25 -12.88 -5.05
CA LEU A 212 -0.37 -11.85 -5.61
C LEU A 212 -0.27 -10.62 -4.71
N MET A 213 0.82 -9.88 -4.85
CA MET A 213 1.02 -8.61 -4.21
C MET A 213 1.60 -7.58 -5.18
N ALA A 214 0.94 -6.43 -5.33
CA ALA A 214 1.39 -5.32 -6.15
C ALA A 214 1.85 -4.16 -5.27
N LEU A 215 3.13 -3.77 -5.41
CA LEU A 215 3.76 -2.72 -4.62
C LEU A 215 4.23 -1.57 -5.51
N ILE A 216 3.72 -0.37 -5.28
CA ILE A 216 4.13 0.85 -5.99
C ILE A 216 4.84 1.76 -4.98
N ILE A 217 6.16 1.83 -5.08
CA ILE A 217 7.02 2.50 -4.10
C ILE A 217 7.83 3.59 -4.80
N PRO A 218 7.88 4.83 -4.28
CA PRO A 218 8.85 5.81 -4.72
C PRO A 218 10.27 5.30 -4.49
N CYS A 219 11.05 5.21 -5.56
CA CYS A 219 12.43 4.74 -5.55
C CYS A 219 13.38 5.82 -6.10
N LEU A 220 14.66 5.71 -5.76
CA LEU A 220 15.70 6.46 -6.45
C LEU A 220 15.93 5.80 -7.82
N PRO A 221 16.08 6.58 -8.91
CA PRO A 221 16.47 6.04 -10.21
C PRO A 221 17.88 5.43 -10.16
N ASP A 222 18.12 4.40 -10.95
CA ASP A 222 19.42 3.71 -11.05
C ASP A 222 20.56 4.64 -11.50
N ARG A 223 20.23 5.72 -12.21
CA ARG A 223 21.16 6.80 -12.57
C ARG A 223 20.61 8.13 -12.08
N TRP A 224 21.30 8.70 -11.10
CA TRP A 224 21.09 10.06 -10.65
C TRP A 224 22.12 10.96 -11.35
N ASP A 225 21.86 11.34 -12.60
CA ASP A 225 22.70 12.32 -13.30
C ASP A 225 22.41 13.70 -12.68
N PHE A 226 23.25 14.13 -11.73
CA PHE A 226 23.38 15.53 -11.35
C PHE A 226 24.03 16.30 -12.52
N CYS A 227 23.29 16.51 -13.60
CA CYS A 227 23.63 17.46 -14.67
C CYS A 227 22.42 17.62 -15.59
N GLU A 228 21.47 18.47 -15.21
CA GLU A 228 21.01 19.61 -16.02
C GLU A 228 19.81 20.31 -15.36
N LYS A 229 20.02 21.61 -15.07
CA LYS A 229 19.04 22.70 -15.00
C LYS A 229 18.02 22.68 -13.85
N PHE A 230 18.40 23.39 -12.79
CA PHE A 230 17.60 24.53 -12.32
C PHE A 230 18.46 25.79 -12.42
#